data_AF-A0A4Q2ZD53-F1
#
_entry.id   AF-A0A4Q2ZD53-F1
#
_cell.length_a   1.000
_cell.length_b   1.000
_cell.length_c   1.000
_cell.angle_alpha   90.00
_cell.angle_beta   90.00
_cell.angle_gamma   90.00
#
_symmetry.space_group_name_H-M   'P 1'
#
loop_
_entity.id
_entity.type
_entity.pdbx_description
1 polymer ?
#
loop_
_entity_poly.entity_id
_entity_poly.type
_entity_poly.pdbx_seq_one_letter_code
_entity_poly.pdbx_strand_id
1 'polypeptide(L)'
;MTSRLIPWLCLGFALLGNACTSLGPSTDDFTSREAAASRVIEGQQQRKVLAYLRSEGIITDETKLESAEWSDDTNKWLVILQHPTGQVSHWFVNEAADNYSGGMCQH
;
A
#
# COMPACT_ATOMS: atom_id res chain seq x y z
N MET A 1 -3.07 -41.43 7.01
CA MET A 1 -2.66 -40.05 6.69
C MET A 1 -1.70 -40.10 5.52
N THR A 2 -2.15 -39.61 4.38
CA THR A 2 -1.45 -39.60 3.08
C THR A 2 -0.46 -38.45 2.99
N SER A 3 0.78 -38.72 2.59
CA SER A 3 1.56 -37.76 1.79
C SER A 3 2.61 -38.49 0.96
N ARG A 4 2.50 -38.31 -0.36
CA ARG A 4 3.31 -38.91 -1.42
C ARG A 4 4.37 -37.91 -1.89
N LEU A 5 5.59 -38.41 -2.13
CA LEU A 5 6.50 -38.21 -3.28
C LEU A 5 6.73 -36.76 -3.77
N ILE A 6 7.98 -36.30 -4.00
CA ILE A 6 8.76 -36.52 -5.23
C ILE A 6 10.24 -36.15 -4.97
N PRO A 7 11.21 -36.94 -5.46
CA PRO A 7 12.43 -36.34 -6.02
C PRO A 7 12.80 -36.99 -7.36
N TRP A 8 12.76 -36.20 -8.43
CA TRP A 8 13.34 -36.51 -9.74
C TRP A 8 14.24 -35.33 -10.10
N LEU A 9 15.56 -35.52 -10.04
CA LEU A 9 16.43 -35.90 -11.17
C LEU A 9 16.92 -34.68 -11.96
N CYS A 10 18.13 -34.22 -11.63
CA CYS A 10 19.00 -33.52 -12.56
C CYS A 10 20.26 -34.36 -12.76
N LEU A 11 20.20 -35.27 -13.74
CA LEU A 11 21.38 -35.89 -14.35
C LEU A 11 22.13 -34.80 -15.11
N GLY A 12 23.42 -34.67 -14.84
CA GLY A 12 24.29 -33.68 -15.47
C GLY A 12 24.63 -33.98 -16.92
N PHE A 13 25.17 -32.99 -17.61
CA PHE A 13 26.27 -33.17 -18.55
C PHE A 13 26.97 -31.83 -18.79
N ALA A 14 28.29 -31.86 -18.75
CA ALA A 14 29.17 -30.72 -18.90
C ALA A 14 29.50 -30.46 -20.38
N LEU A 15 29.96 -29.21 -20.61
CA LEU A 15 30.94 -28.76 -21.60
C LEU A 15 30.45 -27.95 -22.81
N LEU A 16 31.18 -26.83 -22.94
CA LEU A 16 31.47 -25.99 -24.11
C LEU A 16 30.55 -24.79 -24.38
N GLY A 17 31.12 -23.61 -24.07
CA GLY A 17 31.11 -22.51 -25.04
C GLY A 17 30.31 -21.28 -24.65
N ASN A 18 30.93 -20.43 -23.83
CA ASN A 18 30.85 -18.97 -23.75
C ASN A 18 29.53 -18.20 -23.99
N ALA A 19 29.31 -17.29 -23.04
CA ALA A 19 28.34 -16.20 -23.01
C ALA A 19 26.92 -16.59 -22.60
N CYS A 20 26.78 -17.26 -21.45
CA CYS A 20 25.59 -17.03 -20.64
C CYS A 20 25.75 -15.65 -20.01
N THR A 21 25.15 -14.63 -20.62
CA THR A 21 24.78 -13.40 -19.93
C THR A 21 24.17 -13.83 -18.61
N SER A 22 24.85 -13.52 -17.50
CA SER A 22 24.30 -13.70 -16.16
C SER A 22 23.08 -12.78 -16.03
N LEU A 23 21.94 -13.24 -16.54
CA LEU A 23 20.61 -12.80 -16.12
C LEU A 23 20.34 -13.48 -14.77
N GLY A 24 21.16 -13.14 -13.77
CA GLY A 24 20.62 -13.10 -12.42
C GLY A 24 19.50 -12.06 -12.45
N PRO A 25 18.34 -12.30 -11.81
CA PRO A 25 17.37 -11.23 -11.65
C PRO A 25 18.10 -10.10 -10.92
N SER A 26 18.32 -8.99 -11.63
CA SER A 26 18.84 -7.77 -11.04
C SER A 26 17.94 -7.47 -9.85
N THR A 27 18.53 -7.37 -8.67
CA THR A 27 17.84 -7.02 -7.41
C THR A 27 16.97 -5.76 -7.56
N ASP A 28 17.27 -4.92 -8.56
CA ASP A 28 16.50 -3.75 -8.99
C ASP A 28 15.12 -4.06 -9.57
N ASP A 29 14.92 -5.17 -10.31
CA ASP A 29 13.63 -5.51 -10.93
C ASP A 29 12.64 -6.08 -9.89
N PHE A 30 13.13 -6.88 -8.93
CA PHE A 30 12.31 -7.39 -7.83
C PHE A 30 11.88 -6.26 -6.88
N THR A 31 12.83 -5.43 -6.45
CA THR A 31 12.56 -4.28 -5.57
C THR A 31 11.62 -3.27 -6.24
N SER A 32 11.75 -3.03 -7.56
CA SER A 32 10.85 -2.14 -8.29
C SER A 32 9.42 -2.68 -8.37
N ARG A 33 9.25 -3.99 -8.57
CA ARG A 33 7.92 -4.61 -8.64
C ARG A 33 7.23 -4.63 -7.28
N GLU A 34 7.97 -4.91 -6.21
CA GLU A 34 7.45 -4.86 -4.83
C GLU A 34 7.05 -3.44 -4.45
N ALA A 35 7.89 -2.43 -4.73
CA ALA A 35 7.56 -1.04 -4.48
C ALA A 35 6.34 -0.58 -5.30
N ALA A 36 6.21 -1.02 -6.54
CA ALA A 36 5.04 -0.73 -7.37
C ALA A 36 3.77 -1.39 -6.80
N ALA A 37 3.84 -2.66 -6.39
CA ALA A 37 2.72 -3.36 -5.75
C ALA A 37 2.30 -2.68 -4.44
N SER A 38 3.27 -2.31 -3.61
CA SER A 38 3.03 -1.57 -2.35
C SER A 38 2.33 -0.24 -2.60
N ARG A 39 2.80 0.56 -3.58
CA ARG A 39 2.17 1.84 -3.94
C ARG A 39 0.76 1.66 -4.50
N VAL A 40 0.51 0.61 -5.27
CA VAL A 40 -0.84 0.30 -5.78
C VAL A 40 -1.78 -0.06 -4.63
N ILE A 41 -1.32 -0.87 -3.68
CA ILE A 41 -2.10 -1.24 -2.49
C ILE A 41 -2.38 0.01 -1.64
N GLU A 42 -1.36 0.81 -1.37
CA GLU A 42 -1.47 2.07 -0.61
C GLU A 42 -2.48 3.02 -1.25
N GLY A 43 -2.35 3.25 -2.56
CA GLY A 43 -3.29 4.10 -3.31
C GLY A 43 -4.72 3.56 -3.35
N GLN A 44 -4.91 2.23 -3.35
CA GLN A 44 -6.25 1.64 -3.23
C GLN A 44 -6.85 1.83 -1.83
N GLN A 45 -6.04 1.68 -0.78
CA GLN A 45 -6.49 1.87 0.59
C GLN A 45 -6.81 3.34 0.88
N GLN A 46 -5.97 4.28 0.42
CA GLN A 46 -6.24 5.71 0.49
C GLN A 46 -7.58 6.06 -0.18
N ARG A 47 -7.88 5.49 -1.36
CA ARG A 47 -9.18 5.70 -2.02
C ARG A 47 -10.36 5.18 -1.20
N LYS A 48 -10.23 4.03 -0.53
CA LYS A 48 -11.27 3.50 0.37
C LYS A 48 -11.50 4.42 1.56
N VAL A 49 -10.42 4.88 2.21
CA VAL A 49 -10.47 5.82 3.32
C VAL A 49 -11.17 7.12 2.92
N LEU A 50 -10.80 7.71 1.77
CA LEU A 50 -11.46 8.91 1.26
C LEU A 50 -12.93 8.67 0.89
N ALA A 51 -13.25 7.53 0.27
CA ALA A 51 -14.63 7.19 -0.08
C ALA A 51 -15.50 7.08 1.18
N TYR A 52 -14.97 6.47 2.23
CA TYR A 52 -15.64 6.37 3.53
C TYR A 52 -15.84 7.75 4.19
N LEU A 53 -14.79 8.58 4.27
CA LEU A 53 -14.93 9.94 4.82
C LEU A 53 -15.94 10.78 4.01
N ARG A 54 -16.07 10.54 2.70
CA ARG A 54 -17.09 11.20 1.87
C ARG A 54 -18.49 10.69 2.18
N SER A 55 -18.68 9.38 2.39
CA SER A 55 -19.99 8.83 2.75
C SER A 55 -20.49 9.31 4.12
N GLU A 56 -19.56 9.57 5.04
CA GLU A 56 -19.85 10.14 6.37
C GLU A 56 -20.10 11.66 6.33
N GLY A 57 -19.96 12.31 5.17
CA GLY A 57 -20.18 13.75 5.01
C GLY A 57 -19.06 14.63 5.57
N ILE A 58 -17.89 14.06 5.87
CA ILE A 58 -16.72 14.78 6.39
C ILE A 58 -16.02 15.56 5.27
N ILE A 59 -15.94 14.98 4.07
CA ILE A 59 -15.28 15.61 2.92
C ILE A 59 -16.27 15.88 1.80
N THR A 60 -16.08 17.00 1.12
CA THR A 60 -16.77 17.36 -0.12
C THR A 60 -15.81 17.22 -1.30
N ASP A 61 -16.30 17.45 -2.51
CA ASP A 61 -15.45 17.44 -3.71
C ASP A 61 -14.47 18.62 -3.76
N GLU A 62 -14.67 19.63 -2.92
CA GLU A 62 -13.77 20.77 -2.75
C GLU A 62 -12.73 20.57 -1.63
N THR A 63 -12.89 19.53 -0.80
CA THR A 63 -11.91 19.19 0.24
C THR A 63 -10.66 18.62 -0.41
N LYS A 64 -9.51 19.24 -0.16
CA LYS A 64 -8.22 18.79 -0.65
C LYS A 64 -7.59 17.81 0.34
N LEU A 65 -7.10 16.69 -0.17
CA LEU A 65 -6.24 15.77 0.60
C LEU A 65 -4.82 16.35 0.64
N GLU A 66 -4.33 16.64 1.84
CA GLU A 66 -2.94 17.06 2.05
C GLU A 66 -2.03 15.85 2.24
N SER A 67 -2.42 14.91 3.09
CA SER A 67 -1.72 13.64 3.27
C SER A 67 -2.64 12.54 3.77
N ALA A 68 -2.31 11.29 3.44
CA ALA A 68 -2.93 10.10 4.00
C ALA A 68 -1.82 9.07 4.25
N GLU A 69 -1.41 8.92 5.49
CA GLU A 69 -0.27 8.09 5.88
C GLU A 69 -0.74 7.00 6.85
N TRP A 70 -0.23 5.78 6.65
CA TRP A 70 -0.47 4.71 7.59
C TRP A 70 0.46 4.84 8.79
N SER A 71 -0.09 4.79 10.00
CA SER A 71 0.66 4.80 11.26
C SER A 71 0.64 3.39 11.85
N ASP A 72 1.79 2.71 11.81
CA ASP A 72 1.97 1.38 12.41
C ASP A 72 1.76 1.40 13.94
N ASP A 73 2.11 2.50 14.61
CA ASP A 73 1.95 2.66 16.06
C ASP A 73 0.47 2.61 16.49
N THR A 74 -0.41 3.21 15.69
CA THR A 74 -1.83 3.31 16.01
C THR A 74 -2.70 2.32 15.23
N ASN A 75 -2.12 1.62 14.25
CA ASN A 75 -2.83 0.81 13.25
C ASN A 75 -3.99 1.58 12.60
N LYS A 76 -3.72 2.83 12.24
CA LYS A 76 -4.70 3.74 11.62
C LYS A 76 -4.06 4.59 10.54
N TRP A 77 -4.88 4.98 9.57
CA TRP A 77 -4.58 6.04 8.61
C TRP A 77 -4.74 7.40 9.27
N LEU A 78 -3.66 8.18 9.30
CA LEU A 78 -3.71 9.61 9.57
C LEU A 78 -4.00 10.34 8.26
N VAL A 79 -5.17 10.96 8.17
CA VAL A 79 -5.64 11.73 7.02
C VAL A 79 -5.68 13.21 7.39
N ILE A 80 -4.95 14.02 6.63
CA ILE A 80 -4.92 15.47 6.77
C ILE A 80 -5.66 16.08 5.59
N LEU A 81 -6.69 16.86 5.92
CA LEU A 81 -7.58 17.45 4.93
C LEU A 81 -7.60 18.96 5.06
N GLN A 82 -7.59 19.65 3.92
CA GLN A 82 -7.82 21.08 3.82
C GLN A 82 -9.22 21.33 3.25
N HIS A 83 -10.07 21.98 4.05
CA HIS A 83 -11.43 22.36 3.68
C HIS A 83 -11.44 23.65 2.85
N PRO A 84 -12.48 23.89 2.02
CA PRO A 84 -12.60 25.13 1.25
C PRO A 84 -12.66 26.39 2.13
N THR A 85 -13.02 26.24 3.41
CA THR A 85 -12.98 27.31 4.41
C THR A 85 -11.57 27.70 4.85
N GLY A 86 -10.54 26.98 4.39
CA GLY A 86 -9.14 27.13 4.81
C GLY A 86 -8.80 26.37 6.09
N GLN A 87 -9.78 25.70 6.72
CA GLN A 87 -9.55 24.91 7.93
C GLN A 87 -8.88 23.58 7.61
N VAL A 88 -8.02 23.14 8.53
CA VAL A 88 -7.38 21.82 8.47
C VAL A 88 -8.02 20.90 9.50
N SER A 89 -8.35 19.68 9.08
CA SER A 89 -8.86 18.64 9.97
C SER A 89 -7.98 17.39 9.90
N HIS A 90 -7.78 16.75 11.05
CA HIS A 90 -7.03 15.51 11.18
C HIS A 90 -7.99 14.37 11.53
N TRP A 91 -7.91 13.28 10.77
CA TRP A 91 -8.75 12.11 10.95
C TRP A 91 -7.89 10.86 11.07
N PHE A 92 -8.24 10.01 12.02
CA PHE A 92 -7.69 8.69 12.18
C PHE A 92 -8.73 7.67 11.74
N VAL A 93 -8.46 6.97 10.64
CA VAL A 93 -9.35 5.96 10.06
C VAL A 93 -8.73 4.59 10.25
N ASN A 94 -9.49 3.59 10.67
CA ASN A 94 -8.95 2.24 10.84
C ASN A 94 -8.63 1.55 9.49
N GLU A 95 -7.94 0.41 9.56
CA GLU A 95 -7.52 -0.35 8.38
C GLU A 95 -8.68 -0.69 7.42
N ALA A 96 -9.84 -1.04 7.98
CA ALA A 96 -11.02 -1.45 7.22
C ALA A 96 -11.78 -0.28 6.57
N ALA A 97 -11.47 0.97 6.94
CA ALA A 97 -12.22 2.17 6.55
C ALA A 97 -13.72 2.06 6.87
N ASP A 98 -14.05 1.62 8.09
CA ASP A 98 -15.43 1.53 8.60
C ASP A 98 -15.59 2.22 9.97
N ASN A 99 -14.53 2.85 10.48
CA ASN A 99 -14.54 3.62 11.71
C ASN A 99 -13.52 4.76 11.64
N TYR A 100 -13.89 5.94 12.14
CA TYR A 100 -13.03 7.11 12.20
C TYR A 100 -13.08 7.79 13.58
N SER A 101 -12.02 8.53 13.89
CA SER A 101 -11.95 9.42 15.04
C SER A 101 -11.16 10.68 14.66
N GLY A 102 -11.42 11.81 15.29
CA GLY A 102 -10.75 13.07 14.99
C GLY A 102 -11.74 14.22 14.81
N GLY A 103 -11.30 15.28 14.15
CA GLY A 103 -12.11 16.47 13.93
C GLY A 103 -11.33 17.65 13.39
N MET A 104 -12.03 18.78 13.26
CA MET A 104 -11.39 20.06 12.98
C MET A 104 -10.46 20.42 14.14
N CYS A 105 -9.25 20.90 13.84
CA CYS A 105 -8.42 21.50 14.86
C CYS A 105 -9.10 22.78 15.34
N GLN A 106 -9.67 22.75 16.54
CA GLN A 106 -10.11 23.95 17.23
C GLN A 106 -8.84 24.62 17.77
N HIS A 107 -8.50 25.77 17.19
CA HIS A 107 -7.40 26.61 17.65
C HIS A 107 -7.68 27.14 19.06
#